data_AF-A0A9X4QLB4-F1
#
_entry.id   AF-A0A9X4QLB4-F1
#
_cell.length_a   1.000
_cell.length_b   1.000
_cell.length_c   1.000
_cell.angle_alpha   90.00
_cell.angle_beta   90.00
_cell.angle_gamma   90.00
#
_symmetry.space_group_name_H-M   'P 1'
#
loop_
_entity.id
_entity.type
_entity.pdbx_description
1 polymer ?
#
loop_
_entity_poly.entity_id
_entity_poly.type
_entity_poly.pdbx_seq_one_letter_code
_entity_poly.pdbx_strand_id
1 'polypeptide(L)'
;MFFKDWSFHRFTSFFFQGTENGHTLTGLLDVYAVFIGYELCVFLFPFSDAKTKLFKGVFAGHAIITSTNLLAILISFGFFSFEEVKILQFPIIHTLEYIEMPFINRVENLVFPFFLFSNLVTTVMFAFAARSALSRMVPRVHAKRFALPLAAAVFALGFLPSVFREAAALIRLTYFAETGVAFILPLLLMILIKAGGKGSKEASGR
;
A
#
# COMPACT_ATOMS: atom_id res chain seq x y z
N MET A 1 27.98 -24.56 2.83
CA MET A 1 28.48 -23.67 1.76
C MET A 1 27.53 -22.46 1.55
N PHE A 2 26.85 -21.96 2.60
CA PHE A 2 25.84 -20.88 2.48
C PHE A 2 26.38 -19.47 2.78
N PHE A 3 27.57 -19.36 3.38
CA PHE A 3 28.11 -18.07 3.84
C PHE A 3 29.18 -17.46 2.91
N LYS A 4 29.54 -18.13 1.81
CA LYS A 4 30.66 -17.68 0.95
C LYS A 4 30.28 -16.47 0.09
N ASP A 5 28.98 -16.28 -0.17
CA ASP A 5 28.44 -15.13 -0.89
C ASP A 5 27.81 -14.07 0.04
N TRP A 6 27.93 -14.24 1.35
CA TRP A 6 27.38 -13.30 2.33
C TRP A 6 28.33 -12.10 2.51
N SER A 7 28.12 -11.02 1.76
CA SER A 7 28.89 -9.78 1.90
C SER A 7 28.03 -8.66 2.48
N PHE A 8 28.47 -8.07 3.61
CA PHE A 8 27.84 -6.90 4.24
C PHE A 8 27.68 -5.70 3.30
N HIS A 9 28.55 -5.61 2.29
CA HIS A 9 28.46 -4.61 1.23
C HIS A 9 27.12 -4.67 0.46
N ARG A 10 26.43 -5.82 0.40
CA ARG A 10 25.11 -5.93 -0.26
C ARG A 10 23.95 -5.32 0.54
N PHE A 11 24.17 -5.03 1.82
CA PHE A 11 23.19 -4.41 2.72
C PHE A 11 23.43 -2.91 2.93
N THR A 12 24.49 -2.34 2.34
CA THR A 12 24.75 -0.90 2.44
C THR A 12 23.79 -0.11 1.55
N SER A 13 23.47 1.11 1.99
CA SER A 13 22.56 2.01 1.26
C SER A 13 22.99 2.18 -0.20
N PHE A 14 21.98 2.14 -1.08
CA PHE A 14 22.04 2.20 -2.55
C PHE A 14 22.82 3.37 -3.15
N PHE A 15 23.35 4.29 -2.36
CA PHE A 15 24.13 5.45 -2.83
C PHE A 15 25.42 5.09 -3.57
N PHE A 16 25.96 3.88 -3.41
CA PHE A 16 27.31 3.54 -3.90
C PHE A 16 27.39 2.30 -4.81
N GLN A 17 26.27 1.72 -5.26
CA GLN A 17 26.28 0.57 -6.16
C GLN A 17 25.43 0.82 -7.39
N GLY A 18 26.09 0.78 -8.55
CA GLY A 18 25.47 0.91 -9.87
C GLY A 18 24.47 -0.22 -10.12
N THR A 19 23.23 0.05 -9.76
CA THR A 19 22.08 -0.71 -10.25
C THR A 19 21.56 0.00 -11.50
N GLU A 20 21.09 -0.75 -12.49
CA GLU A 20 20.60 -0.15 -13.74
C GLU A 20 19.38 0.79 -13.54
N ASN A 21 18.70 0.75 -12.38
CA ASN A 21 17.46 1.51 -12.12
C ASN A 21 17.18 1.97 -10.66
N GLY A 22 18.06 1.72 -9.69
CA GLY A 22 17.82 1.99 -8.26
C GLY A 22 18.00 3.45 -7.84
N HIS A 23 18.58 4.28 -8.71
CA HIS A 23 18.65 5.74 -8.52
C HIS A 23 17.50 6.49 -9.22
N THR A 24 16.66 5.77 -9.94
CA THR A 24 15.59 6.36 -10.74
C THR A 24 14.42 6.73 -9.83
N LEU A 25 13.80 7.90 -10.05
CA LEU A 25 12.62 8.36 -9.31
C LEU A 25 11.53 7.27 -9.23
N THR A 26 11.43 6.43 -10.27
CA THR A 26 10.54 5.27 -10.33
C THR A 26 10.80 4.24 -9.22
N GLY A 27 12.06 3.94 -8.88
CA GLY A 27 12.38 2.99 -7.81
C GLY A 27 11.99 3.52 -6.43
N LEU A 28 12.16 4.82 -6.18
CA LEU A 28 11.68 5.47 -4.96
C LEU A 28 10.15 5.45 -4.86
N LEU A 29 9.46 5.66 -5.98
CA LEU A 29 8.00 5.57 -6.05
C LEU A 29 7.50 4.14 -5.85
N ASP A 30 8.21 3.15 -6.40
CA ASP A 30 7.87 1.73 -6.22
C ASP A 30 8.03 1.31 -4.73
N VAL A 31 9.03 1.85 -4.02
CA VAL A 31 9.16 1.65 -2.55
C VAL A 31 8.07 2.38 -1.79
N TYR A 32 7.75 3.63 -2.17
CA TYR A 32 6.68 4.40 -1.54
C TYR A 32 5.32 3.70 -1.68
N ALA A 33 5.07 3.06 -2.82
CA ALA A 33 3.83 2.33 -3.10
C ALA A 33 3.51 1.24 -2.06
N VAL A 34 4.53 0.68 -1.39
CA VAL A 34 4.34 -0.31 -0.31
C VAL A 34 3.71 0.30 0.95
N PHE A 35 3.86 1.61 1.13
CA PHE A 35 3.36 2.37 2.29
C PHE A 35 2.12 3.21 1.99
N ILE A 36 1.57 3.09 0.79
CA ILE A 36 0.30 3.71 0.41
C ILE A 36 -0.85 3.11 1.24
N GLY A 37 -1.89 3.91 1.51
CA GLY A 37 -3.04 3.52 2.33
C GLY A 37 -3.23 4.39 3.58
N TYR A 38 -2.33 5.34 3.83
CA TYR A 38 -2.49 6.33 4.90
C TYR A 38 -3.70 7.28 4.64
N GLU A 39 -4.17 7.38 3.40
CA GLU A 39 -5.37 8.10 2.98
C GLU A 39 -6.59 7.62 3.77
N LEU A 40 -6.67 6.32 4.02
CA LEU A 40 -7.72 5.74 4.85
C LEU A 40 -7.59 6.20 6.30
N CYS A 41 -6.37 6.35 6.83
CA CYS A 41 -6.13 6.90 8.16
C CYS A 41 -6.56 8.38 8.25
N VAL A 42 -6.29 9.18 7.21
CA VAL A 42 -6.75 10.57 7.11
C VAL A 42 -8.27 10.62 7.02
N PHE A 43 -8.88 9.73 6.23
CA PHE A 43 -10.34 9.63 6.12
C PHE A 43 -11.01 9.24 7.43
N LEU A 44 -10.37 8.38 8.24
CA LEU A 44 -10.86 7.94 9.54
C LEU A 44 -10.64 8.98 10.65
N PHE A 45 -9.82 10.00 10.43
CA PHE A 45 -9.55 11.07 11.39
C PHE A 45 -10.82 11.69 12.02
N PRO A 46 -11.84 12.13 11.25
CA PRO A 46 -13.10 12.66 11.81
C PRO A 46 -13.94 11.65 12.60
N PHE A 47 -13.66 10.34 12.46
CA PHE A 47 -14.32 9.29 13.22
C PHE A 47 -13.54 8.90 14.49
N SER A 48 -12.39 9.53 14.74
CA SER A 48 -11.55 9.28 15.91
C SER A 48 -11.70 10.39 16.94
N ASP A 49 -11.90 10.00 18.19
CA ASP A 49 -11.81 10.88 19.34
C ASP A 49 -10.38 10.91 19.91
N ALA A 50 -10.11 11.88 20.79
CA ALA A 50 -8.85 11.98 21.53
C ALA A 50 -8.51 10.70 22.32
N LYS A 51 -9.52 9.91 22.69
CA LYS A 51 -9.36 8.63 23.42
C LYS A 51 -8.90 7.48 22.52
N THR A 52 -9.21 7.53 21.22
CA THR A 52 -8.96 6.43 20.28
C THR A 52 -7.47 6.31 19.90
N LYS A 53 -6.63 7.31 20.26
CA LYS A 53 -5.17 7.30 20.04
C LYS A 53 -4.80 6.89 18.60
N LEU A 54 -5.56 7.34 17.60
CA LEU A 54 -5.43 6.91 16.21
C LEU A 54 -4.00 6.95 15.68
N PHE A 55 -3.27 8.04 15.93
CA PHE A 55 -1.87 8.15 15.49
C PHE A 55 -0.96 7.07 16.07
N LYS A 56 -1.16 6.64 17.32
CA LYS A 56 -0.37 5.52 17.89
C LYS A 56 -0.67 4.22 17.15
N GLY A 57 -1.93 3.97 16.80
CA GLY A 57 -2.32 2.83 15.97
C GLY A 57 -1.71 2.89 14.57
N VAL A 58 -1.71 4.05 13.93
CA VAL A 58 -1.12 4.26 12.60
C VAL A 58 0.39 4.00 12.62
N PHE A 59 1.12 4.54 13.61
CA PHE A 59 2.55 4.30 13.74
C PHE A 59 2.87 2.84 14.06
N ALA A 60 2.08 2.19 14.92
CA ALA A 60 2.25 0.76 15.21
C ALA A 60 1.99 -0.09 13.95
N GLY A 61 0.96 0.23 13.17
CA GLY A 61 0.66 -0.45 11.91
C GLY A 61 1.80 -0.32 10.90
N HIS A 62 2.32 0.89 10.69
CA HIS A 62 3.48 1.11 9.82
C HIS A 62 4.72 0.38 10.33
N ALA A 63 4.98 0.38 11.64
CA ALA A 63 6.11 -0.36 12.21
C ALA A 63 6.01 -1.87 11.95
N ILE A 64 4.81 -2.44 12.06
CA ILE A 64 4.56 -3.86 11.74
C ILE A 64 4.81 -4.11 10.25
N ILE A 65 4.26 -3.28 9.36
CA ILE A 65 4.45 -3.43 7.90
C ILE A 65 5.93 -3.33 7.52
N THR A 66 6.65 -2.34 8.04
CA THR A 66 8.09 -2.19 7.81
C THR A 66 8.86 -3.40 8.31
N SER A 67 8.53 -3.90 9.51
CA SER A 67 9.21 -5.06 10.09
C SER A 67 8.97 -6.33 9.26
N THR A 68 7.73 -6.56 8.82
CA THR A 68 7.38 -7.72 7.98
C THR A 68 8.09 -7.65 6.63
N ASN A 69 8.10 -6.48 5.97
CA ASN A 69 8.82 -6.30 4.71
C ASN A 69 10.34 -6.47 4.88
N LEU A 70 10.91 -5.95 5.97
CA LEU A 70 12.33 -6.13 6.27
C LEU A 70 12.68 -7.61 6.46
N LEU A 71 11.87 -8.35 7.22
CA LEU A 71 12.04 -9.80 7.39
C LEU A 71 11.91 -10.53 6.05
N ALA A 72 10.94 -10.17 5.22
CA ALA A 72 10.77 -10.76 3.91
C ALA A 72 11.99 -10.52 3.01
N ILE A 73 12.56 -9.31 3.03
CA ILE A 73 13.79 -8.97 2.31
C ILE A 73 14.98 -9.81 2.81
N LEU A 74 15.16 -9.91 4.13
CA LEU A 74 16.25 -10.68 4.74
C LEU A 74 16.16 -12.18 4.40
N ILE A 75 14.95 -12.75 4.42
CA ILE A 75 14.71 -14.15 4.05
C ILE A 75 14.99 -14.35 2.57
N SER A 76 14.49 -13.45 1.70
CA SER A 76 14.66 -13.56 0.25
C SER A 76 16.14 -13.51 -0.15
N PHE A 77 16.91 -12.56 0.38
CA PHE A 77 18.35 -12.47 0.13
C PHE A 77 19.18 -13.57 0.82
N GLY A 78 18.64 -14.17 1.88
CA GLY A 78 19.29 -15.29 2.57
C GLY A 78 19.09 -16.63 1.84
N PHE A 79 17.98 -16.80 1.15
CA PHE A 79 17.62 -18.07 0.49
C PHE A 79 17.98 -18.08 -1.00
N PHE A 80 17.81 -16.97 -1.71
CA PHE A 80 18.04 -16.86 -3.16
C PHE A 80 19.32 -16.08 -3.46
N SER A 81 19.98 -16.42 -4.56
CA SER A 81 21.11 -15.63 -5.09
C SER A 81 20.64 -14.30 -5.67
N PHE A 82 21.57 -13.34 -5.83
CA PHE A 82 21.24 -11.99 -6.31
C PHE A 82 20.59 -12.00 -7.70
N GLU A 83 21.08 -12.85 -8.61
CA GLU A 83 20.50 -12.95 -9.96
C GLU A 83 19.12 -13.61 -9.95
N GLU A 84 18.88 -14.56 -9.04
CA GLU A 84 17.56 -15.16 -8.87
C GLU A 84 16.55 -14.13 -8.32
N VAL A 85 16.91 -13.34 -7.30
CA VAL A 85 16.00 -12.31 -6.73
C VAL A 85 15.56 -11.27 -7.77
N LYS A 86 16.36 -10.99 -8.81
CA LYS A 86 15.99 -10.06 -9.88
C LYS A 86 14.89 -10.58 -10.80
N ILE A 87 14.82 -11.88 -10.99
CA ILE A 87 13.88 -12.51 -11.94
C ILE A 87 12.70 -13.19 -11.23
N LEU A 88 12.86 -13.52 -9.95
CA LEU A 88 11.84 -14.21 -9.17
C LEU A 88 10.72 -13.24 -8.77
N GLN A 89 9.49 -13.57 -9.17
CA GLN A 89 8.30 -12.89 -8.65
C GLN A 89 7.87 -13.60 -7.36
N PHE A 90 7.52 -12.83 -6.33
CA PHE A 90 7.02 -13.37 -5.04
C PHE A 90 7.98 -14.35 -4.32
N PRO A 91 9.19 -13.91 -3.95
CA PRO A 91 10.20 -14.81 -3.36
C PRO A 91 9.74 -15.53 -2.10
N ILE A 92 8.90 -14.89 -1.28
CA ILE A 92 8.36 -15.52 -0.07
C ILE A 92 7.46 -16.72 -0.38
N ILE A 93 6.65 -16.65 -1.44
CA ILE A 93 5.79 -17.77 -1.84
C ILE A 93 6.67 -18.94 -2.28
N HIS A 94 7.70 -18.67 -3.09
CA HIS A 94 8.65 -19.69 -3.52
C HIS A 94 9.43 -20.31 -2.35
N THR A 95 9.81 -19.55 -1.32
CA THR A 95 10.43 -20.15 -0.13
C THR A 95 9.49 -21.11 0.60
N LEU A 96 8.17 -20.87 0.59
CA LEU A 96 7.17 -21.77 1.19
C LEU A 96 7.00 -23.07 0.41
N GLU A 97 7.26 -23.09 -0.90
CA GLU A 97 7.24 -24.32 -1.72
C GLU A 97 8.26 -25.36 -1.25
N TYR A 98 9.40 -24.91 -0.70
CA TYR A 98 10.44 -25.79 -0.17
C TYR A 98 10.12 -26.39 1.21
N ILE A 99 9.04 -25.92 1.88
CA ILE A 99 8.64 -26.44 3.18
C ILE A 99 7.69 -27.63 2.96
N GLU A 100 8.26 -28.83 2.91
CA GLU A 100 7.48 -30.07 2.87
C GLU A 100 7.13 -30.53 4.30
N MET A 101 5.84 -30.52 4.64
CA MET A 101 5.34 -31.07 5.91
C MET A 101 4.64 -32.40 5.67
N PRO A 102 4.79 -33.40 6.56
CA PRO A 102 4.21 -34.74 6.35
C PRO A 102 2.67 -34.77 6.31
N PHE A 103 2.02 -33.67 6.70
CA PHE A 103 0.56 -33.51 6.71
C PHE A 103 0.05 -32.48 5.67
N ILE A 104 0.90 -31.64 5.10
CA ILE A 104 0.52 -30.61 4.11
C ILE A 104 1.57 -30.60 2.99
N ASN A 105 1.14 -31.06 1.81
CA ASN A 105 1.98 -31.10 0.61
C ASN A 105 2.17 -29.72 -0.06
N ARG A 106 1.40 -28.70 0.33
CA ARG A 106 1.45 -27.34 -0.23
C ARG A 106 1.13 -26.29 0.83
N VAL A 107 2.15 -25.87 1.59
CA VAL A 107 2.01 -24.89 2.67
C VAL A 107 1.54 -23.53 2.14
N GLU A 108 1.94 -23.19 0.92
CA GLU A 108 1.46 -22.04 0.13
C GLU A 108 -0.07 -21.94 0.09
N ASN A 109 -0.79 -23.07 -0.01
CA ASN A 109 -2.24 -23.11 -0.12
C ASN A 109 -2.94 -22.65 1.16
N LEU A 110 -2.27 -22.72 2.31
CA LEU A 110 -2.79 -22.16 3.55
C LEU A 110 -2.59 -20.66 3.64
N VAL A 111 -1.56 -20.12 2.99
CA VAL A 111 -1.23 -18.70 3.04
C VAL A 111 -2.08 -17.89 2.08
N PHE A 112 -2.45 -18.45 0.92
CA PHE A 112 -3.32 -17.78 -0.05
C PHE A 112 -4.66 -17.26 0.52
N PRO A 113 -5.42 -18.03 1.33
CA PRO A 113 -6.61 -17.53 2.00
C PRO A 113 -6.37 -16.29 2.87
N PHE A 114 -5.26 -16.24 3.62
CA PHE A 114 -4.94 -15.06 4.44
C PHE A 114 -4.70 -13.83 3.58
N PHE A 115 -4.01 -13.98 2.44
CA PHE A 115 -3.86 -12.89 1.47
C PHE A 115 -5.20 -12.47 0.88
N LEU A 116 -6.07 -13.41 0.53
CA LEU A 116 -7.40 -13.11 -0.01
C LEU A 116 -8.28 -12.36 1.00
N PHE A 117 -8.33 -12.81 2.25
CA PHE A 117 -9.09 -12.13 3.31
C PHE A 117 -8.54 -10.73 3.60
N SER A 118 -7.22 -10.58 3.64
CA SER A 118 -6.57 -9.26 3.83
C SER A 118 -6.94 -8.30 2.69
N ASN A 119 -6.86 -8.75 1.44
CA ASN A 119 -7.26 -7.96 0.28
C ASN A 119 -8.76 -7.62 0.29
N LEU A 120 -9.61 -8.56 0.70
CA LEU A 120 -11.06 -8.33 0.80
C LEU A 120 -11.39 -7.26 1.84
N VAL A 121 -10.78 -7.33 3.02
CA VAL A 121 -10.97 -6.33 4.09
C VAL A 121 -10.56 -4.94 3.60
N THR A 122 -9.38 -4.83 2.98
CA THR A 122 -8.88 -3.57 2.43
C THR A 122 -9.83 -3.01 1.36
N THR A 123 -10.29 -3.86 0.43
CA THR A 123 -11.22 -3.47 -0.63
C THR A 123 -12.54 -2.94 -0.06
N VAL A 124 -13.11 -3.61 0.94
CA VAL A 124 -14.36 -3.19 1.60
C VAL A 124 -14.17 -1.85 2.32
N MET A 125 -13.03 -1.64 2.97
CA MET A 125 -12.71 -0.39 3.65
C MET A 125 -12.59 0.79 2.67
N PHE A 126 -11.90 0.60 1.54
CA PHE A 126 -11.81 1.62 0.49
C PHE A 126 -13.17 1.89 -0.17
N ALA A 127 -13.98 0.85 -0.43
CA ALA A 127 -15.33 1.02 -0.95
C ALA A 127 -16.24 1.81 0.02
N PHE A 128 -16.11 1.55 1.33
CA PHE A 128 -16.78 2.31 2.38
C PHE A 128 -16.33 3.78 2.41
N ALA A 129 -15.02 4.04 2.32
CA ALA A 129 -14.47 5.38 2.26
C ALA A 129 -14.96 6.15 1.02
N ALA A 130 -14.90 5.53 -0.16
CA ALA A 130 -15.38 6.10 -1.42
C ALA A 130 -16.88 6.44 -1.37
N ARG A 131 -17.71 5.51 -0.88
CA ARG A 131 -19.15 5.74 -0.68
C ARG A 131 -19.41 6.92 0.26
N SER A 132 -18.68 6.98 1.36
CA SER A 132 -18.85 8.02 2.37
C SER A 132 -18.41 9.39 1.86
N ALA A 133 -17.27 9.46 1.16
CA ALA A 133 -16.79 10.68 0.52
C ALA A 133 -17.78 11.19 -0.53
N LEU A 134 -18.29 10.32 -1.40
CA LEU A 134 -19.24 10.73 -2.43
C LEU A 134 -20.57 11.23 -1.83
N SER A 135 -21.05 10.59 -0.76
CA SER A 135 -22.29 11.04 -0.09
C SER A 135 -22.17 12.46 0.48
N ARG A 136 -20.95 12.89 0.85
CA ARG A 136 -20.67 14.24 1.33
C ARG A 136 -20.47 15.23 0.18
N MET A 137 -19.87 14.80 -0.93
CA MET A 137 -19.67 15.65 -2.12
C MET A 137 -20.96 15.87 -2.92
N VAL A 138 -21.84 14.87 -2.98
CA VAL A 138 -23.09 14.92 -3.75
C VAL A 138 -24.27 14.57 -2.83
N PRO A 139 -24.85 15.56 -2.12
CA PRO A 139 -25.94 15.33 -1.15
C PRO A 139 -27.20 14.69 -1.74
N ARG A 140 -27.38 14.80 -3.07
CA ARG A 140 -28.53 14.25 -3.80
C ARG A 140 -28.44 12.74 -4.05
N VAL A 141 -27.27 12.12 -3.86
CA VAL A 141 -27.08 10.69 -4.10
C VAL A 141 -27.35 9.92 -2.81
N HIS A 142 -28.41 9.12 -2.78
CA HIS A 142 -28.66 8.21 -1.66
C HIS A 142 -27.54 7.16 -1.57
N ALA A 143 -26.80 7.19 -0.46
CA ALA A 143 -25.63 6.34 -0.24
C ALA A 143 -25.89 4.83 -0.42
N LYS A 144 -27.11 4.34 -0.12
CA LYS A 144 -27.49 2.94 -0.35
C LYS A 144 -27.61 2.58 -1.84
N ARG A 145 -28.09 3.51 -2.67
CA ARG A 145 -28.24 3.30 -4.12
C ARG A 145 -26.91 3.34 -4.85
N PHE A 146 -25.91 4.01 -4.29
CA PHE A 146 -24.56 4.10 -4.88
C PHE A 146 -23.66 2.91 -4.55
N ALA A 147 -23.95 2.15 -3.49
CA ALA A 147 -23.14 1.01 -3.09
C ALA A 147 -23.10 -0.11 -4.14
N LEU A 148 -24.23 -0.41 -4.78
CA LEU A 148 -24.33 -1.47 -5.79
C LEU A 148 -23.60 -1.10 -7.10
N PRO A 149 -23.78 0.10 -7.68
CA PRO A 149 -22.98 0.55 -8.82
C PRO A 149 -21.47 0.57 -8.53
N LEU A 150 -21.07 1.02 -7.33
CA LEU A 150 -19.66 1.04 -6.94
C LEU A 150 -19.07 -0.37 -6.88
N ALA A 151 -19.78 -1.32 -6.26
CA ALA A 151 -19.36 -2.72 -6.22
C ALA A 151 -19.29 -3.34 -7.62
N ALA A 152 -20.27 -3.06 -8.48
CA ALA A 152 -20.27 -3.53 -9.87
C ALA A 152 -19.10 -2.94 -10.67
N ALA A 153 -18.77 -1.65 -10.46
CA ALA A 153 -17.62 -1.01 -11.11
C ALA A 153 -16.29 -1.63 -10.65
N VAL A 154 -16.09 -1.83 -9.35
CA VAL A 154 -14.89 -2.49 -8.80
C VAL A 154 -14.78 -3.92 -9.35
N PHE A 155 -15.88 -4.66 -9.41
CA PHE A 155 -15.91 -6.01 -9.97
C PHE A 155 -15.57 -6.01 -11.47
N ALA A 156 -16.13 -5.08 -12.26
CA ALA A 156 -15.84 -4.94 -13.68
C ALA A 156 -14.38 -4.57 -13.96
N LEU A 157 -13.76 -3.73 -13.11
CA LEU A 157 -12.33 -3.42 -13.19
C LEU A 157 -11.44 -4.66 -13.00
N GLY A 158 -11.90 -5.65 -12.24
CA GLY A 158 -11.22 -6.93 -12.08
C GLY A 158 -11.13 -7.76 -13.37
N PHE A 159 -11.99 -7.52 -14.36
CA PHE A 159 -11.98 -8.22 -15.64
C PHE A 159 -11.16 -7.51 -16.73
N LEU A 160 -10.65 -6.30 -16.48
CA LEU A 160 -9.82 -5.59 -17.44
C LEU A 160 -8.52 -6.34 -17.81
N PRO A 161 -7.72 -6.82 -16.84
CA PRO A 161 -6.46 -7.48 -17.17
C PRO A 161 -6.72 -8.92 -17.62
N SER A 162 -6.32 -9.23 -18.86
CA SER A 162 -6.42 -10.59 -19.42
C SER A 162 -5.24 -11.48 -19.01
N VAL A 163 -4.11 -10.84 -18.67
CA VAL A 163 -2.88 -11.49 -18.24
C VAL A 163 -2.29 -10.82 -17.00
N PHE A 164 -1.55 -11.59 -16.20
CA PHE A 164 -0.93 -11.12 -14.95
C PHE A 164 -0.06 -9.87 -15.14
N ARG A 165 0.66 -9.78 -16.26
CA ARG A 165 1.49 -8.62 -16.60
C ARG A 165 0.68 -7.33 -16.79
N GLU A 166 -0.52 -7.42 -17.37
CA GLU A 166 -1.41 -6.27 -17.55
C GLU A 166 -1.98 -5.81 -16.20
N ALA A 167 -2.33 -6.75 -15.32
CA ALA A 167 -2.75 -6.44 -13.96
C ALA A 167 -1.66 -5.67 -13.20
N ALA A 168 -0.41 -6.15 -13.26
CA ALA A 168 0.72 -5.48 -12.64
C ALA A 168 0.94 -4.05 -13.17
N ALA A 169 0.78 -3.84 -14.49
CA ALA A 169 0.90 -2.51 -15.10
C ALA A 169 -0.22 -1.57 -14.64
N LEU A 170 -1.47 -2.04 -14.58
CA LEU A 170 -2.61 -1.25 -14.12
C LEU A 170 -2.49 -0.87 -12.64
N ILE A 171 -2.04 -1.81 -11.80
CA ILE A 171 -1.75 -1.58 -10.39
C ILE A 171 -0.66 -0.51 -10.24
N ARG A 172 0.45 -0.62 -11.00
CA ARG A 172 1.52 0.37 -10.96
C ARG A 172 1.07 1.76 -11.37
N LEU A 173 0.24 1.87 -12.41
CA LEU A 173 -0.35 3.14 -12.84
C LEU A 173 -1.23 3.74 -11.73
N THR A 174 -2.01 2.90 -11.06
CA THR A 174 -2.89 3.31 -9.95
C THR A 174 -2.07 3.84 -8.77
N TYR A 175 -1.02 3.13 -8.36
CA TYR A 175 -0.13 3.60 -7.28
C TYR A 175 0.61 4.88 -7.64
N PHE A 176 1.01 5.05 -8.91
CA PHE A 176 1.62 6.31 -9.35
C PHE A 176 0.63 7.49 -9.25
N ALA A 177 -0.61 7.29 -9.70
CA ALA A 177 -1.66 8.30 -9.58
C ALA A 177 -2.00 8.60 -8.11
N GLU A 178 -2.09 7.57 -7.28
CA GLU A 178 -2.35 7.69 -5.84
C GLU A 178 -1.22 8.42 -5.12
N THR A 179 0.04 8.14 -5.45
CA THR A 179 1.18 8.89 -4.94
C THR A 179 1.08 10.38 -5.27
N GLY A 180 0.65 10.72 -6.48
CA GLY A 180 0.37 12.11 -6.85
C GLY A 180 -0.68 12.75 -5.93
N VAL A 181 -1.81 12.07 -5.73
CA VAL A 181 -2.87 12.53 -4.82
C VAL A 181 -2.36 12.67 -3.38
N ALA A 182 -1.55 11.73 -2.93
CA ALA A 182 -0.99 11.68 -1.59
C ALA A 182 -0.12 12.91 -1.26
N PHE A 183 0.70 13.38 -2.21
CA PHE A 183 1.48 14.60 -2.01
C PHE A 183 0.67 15.88 -2.23
N ILE A 184 -0.24 15.89 -3.21
CA ILE A 184 -1.02 17.07 -3.57
C ILE A 184 -2.05 17.41 -2.49
N LEU A 185 -2.74 16.42 -1.92
CA LEU A 185 -3.85 16.64 -0.99
C LEU A 185 -3.42 17.38 0.30
N PRO A 186 -2.34 16.99 1.01
CA PRO A 186 -1.84 17.72 2.17
C PRO A 186 -1.34 19.12 1.83
N LEU A 187 -0.69 19.30 0.67
CA LEU A 187 -0.25 20.61 0.20
C LEU A 187 -1.44 21.54 -0.03
N LEU A 188 -2.49 21.04 -0.68
CA LEU A 188 -3.72 21.79 -0.94
C LEU A 188 -4.41 22.15 0.38
N LEU A 189 -4.50 21.21 1.33
CA LEU A 189 -5.03 21.48 2.67
C LEU A 189 -4.24 22.54 3.42
N MET A 190 -2.90 22.50 3.37
CA MET A 190 -2.04 23.52 3.98
C MET A 190 -2.27 24.91 3.37
N ILE A 191 -2.41 24.99 2.05
CA ILE A 191 -2.70 26.25 1.34
C ILE A 191 -4.07 26.79 1.75
N LEU A 192 -5.10 25.93 1.80
CA LEU A 192 -6.45 26.32 2.22
C LEU A 192 -6.50 26.82 3.68
N ILE A 193 -5.79 26.17 4.61
CA ILE A 193 -5.72 26.62 6.01
C ILE A 193 -5.06 28.00 6.09
N LYS A 194 -3.98 28.23 5.32
CA LYS A 194 -3.30 29.53 5.29
C LYS A 194 -4.17 30.64 4.67
N ALA A 195 -4.99 30.30 3.68
CA ALA A 195 -5.94 31.22 3.05
C ALA A 195 -7.16 31.51 3.96
N GLY A 196 -7.75 30.49 4.58
CA GLY A 196 -8.88 30.61 5.50
C GLY A 196 -8.52 31.23 6.85
N GLY A 197 -7.28 31.04 7.31
CA GLY A 197 -6.74 31.67 8.52
C GLY A 197 -6.60 33.20 8.42
N LYS A 198 -6.56 33.76 7.21
CA LYS A 198 -6.67 35.22 6.99
C LYS A 198 -8.11 35.71 7.16
N GLY A 199 -9.10 34.98 6.64
CA GLY A 199 -10.52 35.37 6.75
C GLY A 199 -11.11 35.24 8.16
N SER A 200 -10.65 34.28 8.97
CA SER A 200 -11.15 34.12 10.36
C SER A 200 -10.60 35.17 11.33
N LYS A 201 -9.47 35.83 11.02
CA LYS A 201 -8.94 36.92 11.85
C LYS A 201 -9.68 38.24 11.60
N GLU A 202 -10.21 38.46 10.39
CA GLU A 202 -11.03 39.63 10.08
C GLU A 202 -12.46 39.53 10.67
N ALA A 203 -13.02 38.32 10.79
CA ALA A 203 -14.35 38.11 11.34
C ALA A 203 -14.43 38.16 12.88
N SER A 204 -13.32 37.96 13.60
CA SER A 204 -13.27 38.01 15.07
C SER A 204 -12.85 39.39 15.62
N GLY A 205 -12.68 40.39 14.75
CA GLY A 205 -12.29 41.76 15.09
C GLY A 205 -13.38 42.81 14.85
N ARG A 206 -14.65 42.39 14.77
CA ARG A 206 -15.83 43.27 14.72
C ARG A 206 -16.81 42.91 15.83
#